data_AF-E7RHS5-F1
#
_entry.id   AF-E7RHS5-F1
#
_cell.length_a   1.000
_cell.length_b   1.000
_cell.length_c   1.000
_cell.angle_alpha   90.00
_cell.angle_beta   90.00
_cell.angle_gamma   90.00
#
_symmetry.space_group_name_H-M   'P 1'
#
loop_
_entity.id
_entity.type
_entity.pdbx_description
1 polymer ?
#
loop_
_entity_poly.entity_id
_entity_poly.type
_entity_poly.pdbx_seq_one_letter_code
_entity_poly.pdbx_strand_id
1 'polypeptide(L)'
;MNKEFTERLLALHYVYPKSLQKLLPLLADDPNLAKLERKSLNEIMWLLNIKLEQAIKLKASYSQSLTYPLQETYAKYKILPISYQHPLYPESLLELIDPPAILYAKGDLTLLKNSRKIAIIGSRKATSYSQKALQKIVPPLVEKDFVIVSGLAKGADAMAHQKAIDLGGRTIAVTGSGFLHPYPKENASLNHIIEERHLVLTEYPPYMRPQKWNFPMRNRIISGLSKGIIVTEAQVKSGTLSTIEHALDHGKDIFAVPGSIDSLLSEGPHKLILEGAKPVWNGWQVLEEYQHMPV
;
A
#
# COMPACT_ATOMS: atom_id res chain seq x y z
N MET A 1 16.65 10.78 15.10
CA MET A 1 16.56 10.71 13.63
C MET A 1 17.56 11.70 13.06
N ASN A 2 18.44 11.27 12.16
CA ASN A 2 19.34 12.20 11.47
C ASN A 2 18.52 13.00 10.43
N LYS A 3 18.29 14.29 10.71
CA LYS A 3 17.49 15.17 9.85
C LYS A 3 18.10 15.30 8.45
N GLU A 4 19.41 15.46 8.38
CA GLU A 4 20.16 15.62 7.13
C GLU A 4 20.10 14.36 6.27
N PHE A 5 20.23 13.18 6.88
CA PHE A 5 20.01 11.90 6.18
C PHE A 5 18.59 11.81 5.62
N THR A 6 17.59 12.19 6.42
CA THR A 6 16.19 12.13 5.99
C THR A 6 15.94 13.04 4.79
N GLU A 7 16.47 14.27 4.81
CA GLU A 7 16.36 15.20 3.68
C GLU A 7 17.02 14.65 2.41
N ARG A 8 18.22 14.06 2.51
CA ARG A 8 18.91 13.42 1.39
C ARG A 8 18.16 12.20 0.85
N LEU A 9 17.63 11.35 1.74
CA LEU A 9 16.83 10.20 1.33
C LEU A 9 15.55 10.64 0.62
N LEU A 10 14.90 11.70 1.09
CA LEU A 10 13.72 12.26 0.42
C LEU A 10 14.08 12.82 -0.96
N ALA A 11 15.20 13.54 -1.09
CA ALA A 11 15.66 14.05 -2.38
C ALA A 11 16.00 12.90 -3.36
N LEU A 12 16.66 11.85 -2.88
CA LEU A 12 16.96 10.65 -3.68
C LEU A 12 15.67 9.96 -4.13
N HIS A 13 14.79 9.67 -3.18
CA HIS A 13 13.55 8.96 -3.44
C HIS A 13 12.59 9.77 -4.32
N TYR A 14 12.61 11.11 -4.21
CA TYR A 14 11.82 11.98 -5.05
C TYR A 14 12.12 11.76 -6.54
N VAL A 15 13.38 11.57 -6.92
CA VAL A 15 13.78 11.39 -8.34
C VAL A 15 14.00 9.93 -8.76
N TYR A 16 14.18 9.05 -7.77
CA TYR A 16 14.42 7.63 -7.95
C TYR A 16 13.62 6.83 -6.92
N PRO A 17 12.28 6.78 -7.07
CA PRO A 17 11.38 6.16 -6.10
C PRO A 17 11.48 4.64 -6.20
N LYS A 18 12.46 4.11 -5.48
CA LYS A 18 12.71 2.68 -5.34
C LYS A 18 12.52 2.28 -3.89
N SER A 19 12.13 1.02 -3.73
CA SER A 19 12.04 0.33 -2.45
C SER A 19 13.38 0.33 -1.72
N LEU A 20 13.32 0.09 -0.41
CA LEU A 20 14.46 0.01 0.47
C LEU A 20 15.45 -1.05 -0.03
N GLN A 21 14.97 -2.25 -0.39
CA GLN A 21 15.82 -3.35 -0.87
C GLN A 21 16.68 -2.96 -2.07
N LYS A 22 16.15 -2.13 -2.98
CA LYS A 22 16.89 -1.62 -4.15
C LYS A 22 17.88 -0.52 -3.81
N LEU A 23 17.66 0.18 -2.70
CA LEU A 23 18.56 1.23 -2.21
C LEU A 23 19.59 0.71 -1.20
N LEU A 24 19.39 -0.48 -0.63
CA LEU A 24 20.26 -1.05 0.41
C LEU A 24 21.74 -1.07 0.05
N PRO A 25 22.19 -1.49 -1.15
CA PRO A 25 23.62 -1.51 -1.43
C PRO A 25 24.24 -0.10 -1.40
N LEU A 26 23.51 0.91 -1.89
CA LEU A 26 23.93 2.31 -1.78
C LEU A 26 23.94 2.78 -0.33
N LEU A 27 22.93 2.44 0.46
CA LEU A 27 22.83 2.83 1.87
C LEU A 27 23.86 2.11 2.75
N ALA A 28 24.31 0.90 2.38
CA ALA A 28 25.37 0.19 3.07
C ALA A 28 26.74 0.88 2.85
N ASP A 29 26.97 1.40 1.64
CA ASP A 29 28.22 2.08 1.27
C ASP A 29 28.24 3.57 1.71
N ASP A 30 27.09 4.25 1.65
CA ASP A 30 26.91 5.65 2.05
C ASP A 30 25.72 5.81 3.01
N PRO A 31 25.86 5.41 4.30
CA PRO A 31 24.76 5.38 5.26
C PRO A 31 24.07 6.71 5.53
N ASN A 32 24.76 7.83 5.25
CA ASN A 32 24.23 9.19 5.42
C ASN A 32 23.88 9.86 4.09
N LEU A 33 24.02 9.16 2.95
CA LEU A 33 23.88 9.69 1.59
C LEU A 33 24.72 10.95 1.32
N ALA A 34 25.83 11.13 2.06
CA ALA A 34 26.64 12.34 2.06
C ALA A 34 27.64 12.39 0.89
N LYS A 35 27.90 11.24 0.26
CA LYS A 35 28.89 11.07 -0.80
C LYS A 35 28.24 10.87 -2.17
N LEU A 36 26.93 10.61 -2.25
CA LEU A 36 26.23 10.29 -3.50
C LEU A 36 26.50 11.29 -4.65
N GLU A 37 26.55 12.59 -4.40
CA GLU A 37 26.85 13.60 -5.45
C GLU A 37 28.28 13.47 -6.01
N ARG A 38 29.22 12.99 -5.20
CA ARG A 38 30.64 12.84 -5.55
C ARG A 38 30.96 11.47 -6.15
N LYS A 39 30.08 10.47 -5.97
CA LYS A 39 30.25 9.13 -6.55
C LYS A 39 30.34 9.18 -8.08
N SER A 40 31.25 8.42 -8.64
CA SER A 40 31.36 8.22 -10.09
C SER A 40 30.11 7.52 -10.64
N LEU A 41 29.86 7.66 -11.94
CA LEU A 41 28.74 6.97 -12.59
C LEU A 41 28.88 5.45 -12.48
N ASN A 42 30.11 4.93 -12.54
CA ASN A 42 30.39 3.50 -12.39
C ASN A 42 30.02 2.98 -10.99
N GLU A 43 30.34 3.72 -9.93
CA GLU A 43 29.92 3.36 -8.57
C GLU A 43 28.39 3.33 -8.45
N ILE A 44 27.70 4.35 -8.97
CA ILE A 44 26.22 4.43 -8.92
C ILE A 44 25.59 3.26 -9.69
N MET A 45 26.09 2.97 -10.89
CA MET A 45 25.63 1.83 -11.72
C MET A 45 25.79 0.51 -10.98
N TRP A 46 26.95 0.29 -10.36
CA TRP A 46 27.25 -0.94 -9.63
C TRP A 46 26.39 -1.08 -8.37
N LEU A 47 26.33 -0.04 -7.52
CA LEU A 47 25.57 -0.07 -6.27
C LEU A 47 24.07 -0.26 -6.50
N LEU A 48 23.48 0.42 -7.48
CA LEU A 48 22.04 0.37 -7.73
C LEU A 48 21.64 -0.66 -8.78
N ASN A 49 22.62 -1.36 -9.38
CA ASN A 49 22.43 -2.27 -10.51
C ASN A 49 21.61 -1.63 -11.64
N ILE A 50 22.07 -0.48 -12.14
CA ILE A 50 21.40 0.30 -13.18
C ILE A 50 22.28 0.57 -14.38
N LYS A 51 21.64 0.87 -15.52
CA LYS A 51 22.31 1.25 -16.76
C LYS A 51 22.92 2.66 -16.66
N LEU A 52 23.93 2.93 -17.48
CA LEU A 52 24.62 4.23 -17.53
C LEU A 52 23.66 5.41 -17.71
N GLU A 53 22.70 5.30 -18.64
CA GLU A 53 21.69 6.34 -18.86
C GLU A 53 20.87 6.67 -17.59
N GLN A 54 20.52 5.65 -16.81
CA GLN A 54 19.78 5.82 -15.56
C GLN A 54 20.67 6.46 -14.49
N ALA A 55 21.94 6.07 -14.39
CA ALA A 55 22.89 6.67 -13.46
C ALA A 55 23.17 8.14 -13.77
N ILE A 56 23.32 8.51 -15.05
CA ILE A 56 23.46 9.90 -15.49
C ILE A 56 22.23 10.71 -15.08
N LYS A 57 21.03 10.20 -15.41
CA LYS A 57 19.77 10.87 -15.07
C LYS A 57 19.61 11.03 -13.56
N LEU A 58 19.87 9.96 -12.80
CA LEU A 58 19.78 9.97 -11.35
C LEU A 58 20.69 11.03 -10.74
N LYS A 59 21.98 11.05 -11.13
CA LYS A 59 22.95 11.99 -10.58
C LYS A 59 22.56 13.43 -10.87
N ALA A 60 22.14 13.73 -12.11
CA ALA A 60 21.70 15.07 -12.50
C ALA A 60 20.42 15.50 -11.75
N SER A 61 19.42 14.62 -11.67
CA SER A 61 18.15 14.93 -11.00
C SER A 61 18.30 15.00 -9.47
N TYR A 62 19.20 14.23 -8.87
CA TYR A 62 19.42 14.24 -7.41
C TYR A 62 19.96 15.59 -6.93
N SER A 63 20.98 16.15 -7.59
CA SER A 63 21.49 17.48 -7.24
C SER A 63 20.45 18.59 -7.39
N GLN A 64 19.55 18.48 -8.38
CA GLN A 64 18.40 19.39 -8.50
C GLN A 64 17.37 19.17 -7.38
N SER A 65 17.14 17.92 -6.98
CA SER A 65 16.18 17.60 -5.93
C SER A 65 16.64 18.04 -4.53
N LEU A 66 17.95 18.16 -4.30
CA LEU A 66 18.50 18.67 -3.03
C LEU A 66 18.20 20.15 -2.80
N THR A 67 18.08 20.93 -3.89
CA THR A 67 17.75 22.36 -3.82
C THR A 67 16.25 22.63 -4.00
N TYR A 68 15.47 21.61 -4.36
CA TYR A 68 14.02 21.72 -4.51
C TYR A 68 13.34 21.86 -3.14
N PRO A 69 12.34 22.76 -2.96
CA PRO A 69 11.67 22.97 -1.68
C PRO A 69 10.66 21.84 -1.38
N LEU A 70 11.18 20.63 -1.12
CA LEU A 70 10.39 19.43 -0.86
C LEU A 70 9.49 19.62 0.36
N GLN A 71 10.03 20.18 1.45
CA GLN A 71 9.27 20.39 2.69
C GLN A 71 8.08 21.33 2.47
N GLU A 72 8.26 22.44 1.76
CA GLU A 72 7.17 23.36 1.41
C GLU A 72 6.15 22.70 0.49
N THR A 73 6.62 21.91 -0.48
CA THR A 73 5.74 21.14 -1.38
C THR A 73 4.88 20.17 -0.58
N TYR A 74 5.49 19.40 0.32
CA TYR A 74 4.76 18.46 1.16
C TYR A 74 3.78 19.18 2.10
N ALA A 75 4.20 20.26 2.75
CA ALA A 75 3.33 21.06 3.61
C ALA A 75 2.13 21.64 2.85
N LYS A 76 2.37 22.21 1.65
CA LYS A 76 1.32 22.78 0.77
C LYS A 76 0.22 21.78 0.44
N TYR A 77 0.59 20.51 0.21
CA TYR A 77 -0.35 19.46 -0.15
C TYR A 77 -0.78 18.58 1.04
N LYS A 78 -0.41 18.95 2.28
CA LYS A 78 -0.66 18.20 3.52
C LYS A 78 -0.15 16.75 3.46
N ILE A 79 1.04 16.56 2.90
CA ILE A 79 1.69 15.26 2.75
C ILE A 79 2.74 15.14 3.84
N LEU A 80 2.75 14.01 4.55
CA LEU A 80 3.86 13.63 5.42
C LEU A 80 4.65 12.50 4.75
N PRO A 81 5.90 12.72 4.34
CA PRO A 81 6.78 11.62 3.98
C PRO A 81 7.31 10.91 5.23
N ILE A 82 7.21 9.59 5.25
CA ILE A 82 7.59 8.70 6.36
C ILE A 82 8.70 7.78 5.85
N SER A 83 9.94 8.06 6.22
CA SER A 83 11.07 7.18 5.87
C SER A 83 11.04 5.88 6.66
N TYR A 84 11.75 4.85 6.19
CA TYR A 84 11.88 3.57 6.91
C TYR A 84 12.49 3.68 8.32
N GLN A 85 13.14 4.81 8.65
CA GLN A 85 13.66 5.12 9.99
C GLN A 85 12.71 6.02 10.82
N HIS A 86 11.56 6.38 10.27
CA HIS A 86 10.61 7.28 10.92
C HIS A 86 9.81 6.52 12.00
N PRO A 87 9.58 7.07 13.20
CA PRO A 87 8.81 6.40 14.27
C PRO A 87 7.35 6.05 13.93
N LEU A 88 6.82 6.63 12.86
CA LEU A 88 5.48 6.31 12.33
C LEU A 88 5.51 5.28 11.20
N TYR A 89 6.70 4.84 10.78
CA TYR A 89 6.82 3.82 9.77
C TYR A 89 6.30 2.48 10.33
N PRO A 90 5.35 1.81 9.67
CA PRO A 90 4.82 0.54 10.15
C PRO A 90 5.89 -0.56 10.13
N GLU A 91 6.23 -1.11 11.29
CA GLU A 91 7.26 -2.15 11.42
C GLU A 91 6.95 -3.38 10.56
N SER A 92 5.67 -3.74 10.43
CA SER A 92 5.22 -4.85 9.58
C SER A 92 5.57 -4.70 8.10
N LEU A 93 5.89 -3.48 7.65
CA LEU A 93 6.36 -3.23 6.28
C LEU A 93 7.87 -3.47 6.11
N LEU A 94 8.66 -3.49 7.19
CA LEU A 94 10.08 -3.89 7.14
C LEU A 94 10.25 -5.39 6.95
N GLU A 95 9.23 -6.19 7.29
CA GLU A 95 9.18 -7.64 7.09
C GLU A 95 8.91 -8.02 5.61
N LEU A 96 8.58 -7.05 4.76
CA LEU A 96 8.41 -7.27 3.33
C LEU A 96 9.73 -7.63 2.66
N ILE A 97 9.68 -8.49 1.64
CA ILE A 97 10.85 -8.80 0.78
C ILE A 97 11.42 -7.52 0.15
N ASP A 98 10.53 -6.57 -0.15
CA ASP A 98 10.84 -5.30 -0.80
C ASP A 98 10.16 -4.14 -0.06
N PRO A 99 10.68 -3.70 1.11
CA PRO A 99 10.04 -2.66 1.91
C PRO A 99 10.01 -1.31 1.19
N PRO A 100 8.98 -0.46 1.35
CA PRO A 100 9.05 0.91 0.87
C PRO A 100 10.15 1.73 1.59
N ALA A 101 11.01 2.42 0.84
CA ALA A 101 12.01 3.29 1.47
C ALA A 101 11.38 4.52 2.12
N ILE A 102 10.35 5.07 1.46
CA ILE A 102 9.52 6.17 1.93
C ILE A 102 8.04 5.83 1.67
N LEU A 103 7.20 6.09 2.66
CA LEU A 103 5.74 6.15 2.52
C LEU A 103 5.30 7.60 2.55
N TYR A 104 4.63 8.08 1.51
CA TYR A 104 3.95 9.36 1.53
C TYR A 104 2.54 9.15 2.09
N ALA A 105 2.22 9.86 3.16
CA ALA A 105 0.96 9.77 3.88
C ALA A 105 0.17 11.07 3.80
N LYS A 106 -1.15 10.97 3.72
CA LYS A 106 -2.09 12.11 3.78
C LYS A 106 -3.33 11.73 4.56
N GLY A 107 -3.69 12.53 5.56
CA GLY A 107 -4.84 12.30 6.45
C GLY A 107 -4.43 11.91 7.88
N ASP A 108 -5.24 11.09 8.53
CA ASP A 108 -5.12 10.67 9.93
C ASP A 108 -4.05 9.58 10.13
N LEU A 109 -2.87 10.02 10.59
CA LEU A 109 -1.72 9.16 10.86
C LEU A 109 -1.90 8.24 12.06
N THR A 110 -2.87 8.51 12.95
CA THR A 110 -3.13 7.64 14.11
C THR A 110 -3.53 6.23 13.66
N LEU A 111 -4.13 6.12 12.47
CA LEU A 111 -4.50 4.86 11.85
C LEU A 111 -3.29 3.97 11.55
N LEU A 112 -2.06 4.49 11.45
CA LEU A 112 -0.86 3.65 11.28
C LEU A 112 -0.57 2.81 12.54
N LYS A 113 -0.85 3.34 13.73
CA LYS A 113 -0.53 2.70 15.02
C LYS A 113 -1.51 1.59 15.42
N ASN A 114 -2.71 1.57 14.85
CA ASN A 114 -3.71 0.55 15.16
C ASN A 114 -3.18 -0.85 14.76
N SER A 115 -3.24 -1.86 15.62
CA SER A 115 -2.71 -3.20 15.28
C SER A 115 -3.71 -4.09 14.52
N ARG A 116 -5.00 -3.70 14.54
CA ARG A 116 -6.15 -4.40 13.96
C ARG A 116 -6.45 -3.87 12.58
N LYS A 117 -5.72 -4.37 11.58
CA LYS A 117 -5.93 -4.02 10.17
C LYS A 117 -6.27 -5.26 9.36
N ILE A 118 -7.29 -5.17 8.53
CA ILE A 118 -7.69 -6.25 7.64
C ILE A 118 -7.80 -5.71 6.23
N ALA A 119 -7.18 -6.40 5.27
CA ALA A 119 -7.30 -6.01 3.88
C ALA A 119 -8.62 -6.54 3.32
N ILE A 120 -9.30 -5.75 2.51
CA ILE A 120 -10.41 -6.23 1.69
C ILE A 120 -10.11 -5.87 0.24
N ILE A 121 -9.99 -6.88 -0.61
CA ILE A 121 -9.64 -6.72 -2.03
C ILE A 121 -10.58 -7.54 -2.91
N GLY A 122 -10.59 -7.22 -4.20
CA GLY A 122 -11.32 -8.02 -5.18
C GLY A 122 -11.30 -7.42 -6.57
N SER A 123 -12.30 -7.81 -7.36
CA SER A 123 -12.42 -7.50 -8.76
C SER A 123 -12.75 -6.03 -8.97
N ARG A 124 -12.13 -5.45 -10.00
CA ARG A 124 -12.52 -4.13 -10.51
C ARG A 124 -13.92 -4.11 -11.13
N LYS A 125 -14.47 -5.29 -11.42
CA LYS A 125 -15.82 -5.54 -11.92
C LYS A 125 -16.71 -6.19 -10.85
N ALA A 126 -16.39 -6.01 -9.56
CA ALA A 126 -17.19 -6.52 -8.47
C ALA A 126 -18.67 -6.11 -8.63
N THR A 127 -19.56 -7.02 -8.29
CA THR A 127 -20.99 -6.92 -8.54
C THR A 127 -21.74 -6.58 -7.25
N SER A 128 -23.08 -6.57 -7.32
CA SER A 128 -23.94 -6.49 -6.14
C SER A 128 -23.71 -7.67 -5.18
N TYR A 129 -23.13 -8.77 -5.64
CA TYR A 129 -22.74 -9.88 -4.77
C TYR A 129 -21.66 -9.46 -3.76
N SER A 130 -20.56 -8.84 -4.21
CA SER A 130 -19.55 -8.27 -3.30
C SER A 130 -20.17 -7.28 -2.32
N GLN A 131 -21.08 -6.43 -2.76
CA GLN A 131 -21.76 -5.47 -1.88
C GLN A 131 -22.56 -6.20 -0.77
N LYS A 132 -23.31 -7.25 -1.11
CA LYS A 132 -24.05 -8.08 -0.14
C LYS A 132 -23.12 -8.82 0.82
N ALA A 133 -21.98 -9.33 0.34
CA ALA A 133 -20.98 -9.95 1.19
C ALA A 133 -20.40 -8.94 2.19
N LEU A 134 -20.01 -7.75 1.73
CA LEU A 134 -19.47 -6.69 2.57
C LEU A 134 -20.48 -6.18 3.62
N GLN A 135 -21.78 -6.20 3.33
CA GLN A 135 -22.82 -5.91 4.31
C GLN A 135 -22.84 -6.90 5.49
N LYS A 136 -22.35 -8.13 5.31
CA LYS A 136 -22.27 -9.14 6.37
C LYS A 136 -20.87 -9.21 7.01
N ILE A 137 -19.84 -8.84 6.24
CA ILE A 137 -18.44 -8.99 6.63
C ILE A 137 -17.93 -7.77 7.39
N VAL A 138 -18.21 -6.56 6.91
CA VAL A 138 -17.62 -5.33 7.46
C VAL A 138 -18.19 -4.91 8.82
N PRO A 139 -19.50 -5.06 9.14
CA PRO A 139 -20.02 -4.57 10.42
C PRO A 139 -19.33 -5.17 11.66
N PRO A 140 -19.14 -6.50 11.78
CA PRO A 140 -18.42 -7.05 12.93
C PRO A 140 -16.98 -6.55 13.04
N LEU A 141 -16.31 -6.36 11.90
CA LEU A 141 -14.93 -5.85 11.87
C LEU A 141 -14.87 -4.41 12.41
N VAL A 142 -15.78 -3.54 11.96
CA VAL A 142 -15.89 -2.16 12.45
C VAL A 142 -16.23 -2.12 13.94
N GLU A 143 -17.15 -2.99 14.40
CA GLU A 143 -17.52 -3.10 15.81
C GLU A 143 -16.32 -3.48 16.72
N LYS A 144 -15.33 -4.21 16.17
CA LYS A 144 -14.10 -4.60 16.88
C LYS A 144 -12.90 -3.73 16.52
N ASP A 145 -13.15 -2.50 16.04
CA ASP A 145 -12.16 -1.47 15.72
C ASP A 145 -11.12 -1.88 14.67
N PHE A 146 -11.46 -2.82 13.78
CA PHE A 146 -10.62 -3.14 12.64
C PHE A 146 -10.65 -2.00 11.61
N VAL A 147 -9.45 -1.59 11.22
CA VAL A 147 -9.25 -0.65 10.11
C VAL A 147 -9.25 -1.42 8.80
N ILE A 148 -10.14 -1.05 7.88
CA ILE A 148 -10.19 -1.67 6.55
C ILE A 148 -9.09 -1.10 5.68
N VAL A 149 -8.18 -1.93 5.18
CA VAL A 149 -7.12 -1.52 4.25
C VAL A 149 -7.50 -1.96 2.84
N SER A 150 -7.39 -1.07 1.85
CA SER A 150 -7.63 -1.44 0.47
C SER A 150 -6.92 -0.51 -0.52
N GLY A 151 -7.08 -0.79 -1.81
CA GLY A 151 -6.31 -0.16 -2.88
C GLY A 151 -6.98 1.00 -3.60
N LEU A 152 -8.17 1.41 -3.17
CA LEU A 152 -9.00 2.45 -3.82
C LEU A 152 -9.27 2.20 -5.31
N ALA A 153 -9.10 0.97 -5.81
CA ALA A 153 -9.46 0.64 -7.18
C ALA A 153 -10.98 0.70 -7.37
N LYS A 154 -11.44 0.64 -8.63
CA LYS A 154 -12.86 0.41 -8.93
C LYS A 154 -13.32 -0.92 -8.32
N GLY A 155 -14.63 -1.08 -8.15
CA GLY A 155 -15.22 -2.34 -7.70
C GLY A 155 -14.98 -2.58 -6.22
N ALA A 156 -14.47 -3.78 -5.86
CA ALA A 156 -14.43 -4.27 -4.49
C ALA A 156 -13.73 -3.32 -3.52
N ASP A 157 -12.57 -2.76 -3.90
CA ASP A 157 -11.81 -1.84 -3.05
C ASP A 157 -12.64 -0.60 -2.65
N ALA A 158 -13.28 0.06 -3.63
CA ALA A 158 -14.15 1.20 -3.37
C ALA A 158 -15.36 0.83 -2.51
N MET A 159 -15.96 -0.33 -2.76
CA MET A 159 -17.08 -0.83 -1.94
C MET A 159 -16.66 -1.08 -0.49
N ALA A 160 -15.47 -1.61 -0.26
CA ALA A 160 -14.93 -1.88 1.08
C ALA A 160 -14.69 -0.59 1.86
N HIS A 161 -14.01 0.38 1.24
CA HIS A 161 -13.82 1.72 1.81
C HIS A 161 -15.16 2.38 2.14
N GLN A 162 -16.08 2.43 1.18
CA GLN A 162 -17.39 3.06 1.38
C GLN A 162 -18.16 2.38 2.51
N LYS A 163 -18.18 1.04 2.55
CA LYS A 163 -18.88 0.30 3.60
C LYS A 163 -18.30 0.58 4.99
N ALA A 164 -16.98 0.67 5.13
CA ALA A 164 -16.35 1.03 6.41
C ALA A 164 -16.76 2.44 6.85
N ILE A 165 -16.75 3.40 5.92
CA ILE A 165 -17.12 4.80 6.17
C ILE A 165 -18.60 4.92 6.55
N ASP A 166 -19.49 4.24 5.82
CA ASP A 166 -20.95 4.26 6.08
C ASP A 166 -21.29 3.80 7.51
N LEU A 167 -20.47 2.89 8.07
CA LEU A 167 -20.64 2.33 9.40
C LEU A 167 -19.91 3.14 10.49
N GLY A 168 -19.31 4.28 10.15
CA GLY A 168 -18.52 5.10 11.08
C GLY A 168 -17.15 4.51 11.42
N GLY A 169 -16.72 3.46 10.71
CA GLY A 169 -15.42 2.82 10.88
C GLY A 169 -14.26 3.60 10.25
N ARG A 170 -13.06 3.03 10.31
CA ARG A 170 -11.84 3.62 9.76
C ARG A 170 -11.30 2.82 8.59
N THR A 171 -10.63 3.50 7.67
CA THR A 171 -10.06 2.86 6.49
C THR A 171 -8.72 3.47 6.08
N ILE A 172 -7.87 2.69 5.42
CA ILE A 172 -6.61 3.15 4.84
C ILE A 172 -6.60 2.77 3.36
N ALA A 173 -6.53 3.78 2.50
CA ALA A 173 -6.29 3.56 1.08
C ALA A 173 -4.79 3.58 0.80
N VAL A 174 -4.23 2.50 0.27
CA VAL A 174 -2.89 2.55 -0.31
C VAL A 174 -3.08 2.80 -1.81
N THR A 175 -2.35 3.69 -2.48
CA THR A 175 -2.55 4.04 -3.90
C THR A 175 -1.29 3.81 -4.75
N GLY A 176 -1.50 3.57 -6.06
CA GLY A 176 -0.43 3.28 -7.04
C GLY A 176 0.10 4.51 -7.78
N SER A 177 -0.21 5.70 -7.28
CA SER A 177 0.16 6.99 -7.87
C SER A 177 0.49 8.00 -6.77
N GLY A 178 1.15 9.09 -7.15
CA GLY A 178 1.37 10.23 -6.26
C GLY A 178 0.09 11.01 -6.02
N PHE A 179 0.05 11.75 -4.91
CA PHE A 179 -1.12 12.52 -4.47
C PHE A 179 -1.58 13.61 -5.44
N LEU A 180 -0.75 14.06 -6.39
CA LEU A 180 -1.16 15.01 -7.43
C LEU A 180 -1.84 14.33 -8.64
N HIS A 181 -1.93 13.00 -8.62
CA HIS A 181 -2.55 12.20 -9.67
C HIS A 181 -3.47 11.12 -9.07
N PRO A 182 -4.57 11.52 -8.39
CA PRO A 182 -5.53 10.57 -7.85
C PRO A 182 -6.08 9.67 -8.95
N TYR A 183 -6.11 8.38 -8.69
CA TYR A 183 -6.56 7.35 -9.63
C TYR A 183 -7.30 6.23 -8.88
N PRO A 184 -8.42 5.71 -9.41
CA PRO A 184 -9.09 6.11 -10.65
C PRO A 184 -9.92 7.40 -10.48
N LYS A 185 -10.17 8.14 -11.56
CA LYS A 185 -10.90 9.42 -11.53
C LYS A 185 -12.32 9.27 -10.98
N GLU A 186 -12.95 8.13 -11.25
CA GLU A 186 -14.31 7.81 -10.81
C GLU A 186 -14.42 7.68 -9.28
N ASN A 187 -13.30 7.39 -8.60
CA ASN A 187 -13.25 7.33 -7.14
C ASN A 187 -12.70 8.64 -6.53
N ALA A 188 -12.63 9.75 -7.28
CA ALA A 188 -12.05 11.00 -6.77
C ALA A 188 -12.77 11.53 -5.53
N SER A 189 -14.11 11.46 -5.50
CA SER A 189 -14.90 11.89 -4.34
C SER A 189 -14.60 11.02 -3.11
N LEU A 190 -14.53 9.70 -3.29
CA LEU A 190 -14.17 8.77 -2.21
C LEU A 190 -12.74 9.00 -1.73
N ASN A 191 -11.78 9.20 -2.65
CA ASN A 191 -10.41 9.55 -2.32
C ASN A 191 -10.37 10.80 -1.43
N HIS A 192 -11.10 11.86 -1.80
CA HIS A 192 -11.13 13.10 -1.04
C HIS A 192 -11.68 12.89 0.38
N ILE A 193 -12.74 12.09 0.55
CA ILE A 193 -13.27 11.74 1.86
C ILE A 193 -12.21 11.03 2.71
N ILE A 194 -11.47 10.09 2.11
CA ILE A 194 -10.42 9.34 2.82
C ILE A 194 -9.25 10.26 3.18
N GLU A 195 -8.82 11.16 2.30
CA GLU A 195 -7.75 12.13 2.59
C GLU A 195 -8.09 13.07 3.75
N GLU A 196 -9.36 13.45 3.89
CA GLU A 196 -9.80 14.42 4.92
C GLU A 196 -10.14 13.76 6.27
N ARG A 197 -10.63 12.51 6.28
CA ARG A 197 -11.18 11.87 7.51
C ARG A 197 -10.51 10.55 7.90
N HIS A 198 -9.69 10.01 7.02
CA HIS A 198 -9.05 8.71 7.15
C HIS A 198 -7.60 8.82 6.67
N LEU A 199 -7.00 7.78 6.08
CA LEU A 199 -5.62 7.82 5.66
C LEU A 199 -5.44 7.32 4.23
N VAL A 200 -4.66 8.05 3.45
CA VAL A 200 -4.16 7.60 2.15
C VAL A 200 -2.63 7.48 2.21
N LEU A 201 -2.10 6.38 1.68
CA LEU A 201 -0.69 6.06 1.62
C LEU A 201 -0.26 5.79 0.17
N THR A 202 0.97 6.12 -0.18
CA THR A 202 1.59 5.75 -1.45
C THR A 202 3.10 5.66 -1.29
N GLU A 203 3.75 4.77 -2.02
CA GLU A 203 5.23 4.73 -2.14
C GLU A 203 5.72 5.66 -3.26
N TYR A 204 4.82 6.37 -3.93
CA TYR A 204 5.18 7.16 -5.11
C TYR A 204 5.20 8.67 -4.79
N PRO A 205 6.25 9.41 -5.19
CA PRO A 205 6.34 10.85 -4.99
C PRO A 205 5.11 11.59 -5.54
N PRO A 206 4.75 12.77 -4.99
CA PRO A 206 3.49 13.43 -5.28
C PRO A 206 3.18 13.63 -6.77
N TYR A 207 4.20 13.89 -7.59
CA TYR A 207 4.08 14.15 -9.03
C TYR A 207 3.95 12.89 -9.89
N MET A 208 4.08 11.69 -9.32
CA MET A 208 4.17 10.45 -10.10
C MET A 208 2.79 10.01 -10.59
N ARG A 209 2.64 9.91 -11.91
CA ARG A 209 1.41 9.45 -12.57
C ARG A 209 1.18 7.95 -12.35
N PRO A 210 -0.07 7.47 -12.40
CA PRO A 210 -0.36 6.03 -12.32
C PRO A 210 0.30 5.27 -13.47
N GLN A 211 1.00 4.19 -13.14
CA GLN A 211 1.62 3.28 -14.11
C GLN A 211 1.15 1.85 -13.85
N LYS A 212 1.01 1.04 -14.91
CA LYS A 212 0.44 -0.31 -14.81
C LYS A 212 1.20 -1.19 -13.81
N TRP A 213 2.52 -1.08 -13.77
CA TRP A 213 3.39 -1.86 -12.87
C TRP A 213 3.35 -1.38 -11.41
N ASN A 214 2.83 -0.18 -11.14
CA ASN A 214 2.73 0.31 -9.76
C ASN A 214 1.63 -0.42 -8.97
N PHE A 215 0.57 -0.87 -9.63
CA PHE A 215 -0.55 -1.49 -8.93
C PHE A 215 -0.19 -2.83 -8.28
N PRO A 216 0.51 -3.77 -8.95
CA PRO A 216 1.01 -4.97 -8.29
C PRO A 216 2.00 -4.66 -7.16
N MET A 217 2.94 -3.73 -7.38
CA MET A 217 3.94 -3.34 -6.37
C MET A 217 3.30 -2.69 -5.14
N ARG A 218 2.24 -1.91 -5.31
CA ARG A 218 1.49 -1.34 -4.18
C ARG A 218 0.82 -2.41 -3.32
N ASN A 219 0.39 -3.51 -3.91
CA ASN A 219 -0.39 -4.53 -3.21
C ASN A 219 0.40 -5.23 -2.09
N ARG A 220 1.74 -5.32 -2.17
CA ARG A 220 2.56 -5.78 -1.03
C ARG A 220 2.43 -4.89 0.21
N ILE A 221 2.19 -3.58 0.04
CA ILE A 221 1.96 -2.66 1.17
C ILE A 221 0.59 -2.93 1.80
N ILE A 222 -0.45 -3.17 0.99
CA ILE A 222 -1.80 -3.54 1.50
C ILE A 222 -1.70 -4.81 2.35
N SER A 223 -1.01 -5.82 1.83
CA SER A 223 -0.77 -7.08 2.54
C SER A 223 0.06 -6.88 3.81
N GLY A 224 1.21 -6.21 3.72
CA GLY A 224 2.11 -5.99 4.85
C GLY A 224 1.52 -5.15 5.99
N LEU A 225 0.61 -4.22 5.67
CA LEU A 225 -0.14 -3.47 6.69
C LEU A 225 -1.17 -4.33 7.43
N SER A 226 -1.64 -5.41 6.82
CA SER A 226 -2.81 -6.14 7.28
C SER A 226 -2.43 -7.43 8.02
N LYS A 227 -3.32 -7.89 8.91
CA LYS A 227 -3.20 -9.19 9.59
C LYS A 227 -3.66 -10.34 8.67
N GLY A 228 -4.74 -10.09 7.95
CA GLY A 228 -5.26 -11.01 6.94
C GLY A 228 -5.90 -10.26 5.78
N ILE A 229 -6.27 -11.01 4.76
CA ILE A 229 -6.83 -10.50 3.51
C ILE A 229 -8.14 -11.20 3.21
N ILE A 230 -9.20 -10.42 3.03
CA ILE A 230 -10.51 -10.88 2.59
C ILE A 230 -10.66 -10.61 1.09
N VAL A 231 -10.95 -11.66 0.33
CA VAL A 231 -11.16 -11.61 -1.11
C VAL A 231 -12.65 -11.82 -1.39
N THR A 232 -13.33 -10.82 -1.96
CA THR A 232 -14.76 -10.96 -2.29
C THR A 232 -14.98 -11.71 -3.60
N GLU A 233 -14.92 -11.01 -4.72
CA GLU A 233 -15.04 -11.54 -6.08
C GLU A 233 -13.71 -11.35 -6.79
N ALA A 234 -13.19 -12.36 -7.49
CA ALA A 234 -11.96 -12.24 -8.28
C ALA A 234 -11.93 -13.30 -9.40
N GLN A 235 -11.34 -12.95 -10.54
CA GLN A 235 -11.03 -13.93 -11.59
C GLN A 235 -9.64 -14.55 -11.36
N VAL A 236 -9.41 -15.76 -11.90
CA VAL A 236 -8.13 -16.48 -11.76
C VAL A 236 -6.94 -15.77 -12.43
N LYS A 237 -7.18 -14.83 -13.37
CA LYS A 237 -6.10 -14.04 -14.01
C LYS A 237 -6.10 -12.57 -13.55
N SER A 238 -6.60 -12.29 -12.35
CA SER A 238 -6.71 -10.94 -11.83
C SER A 238 -5.46 -10.52 -11.04
N GLY A 239 -5.14 -9.22 -11.03
CA GLY A 239 -4.11 -8.64 -10.16
C GLY A 239 -4.42 -8.75 -8.65
N THR A 240 -5.60 -9.27 -8.30
CA THR A 240 -5.94 -9.64 -6.93
C THR A 240 -5.09 -10.84 -6.49
N LEU A 241 -4.86 -11.83 -7.35
CA LEU A 241 -4.10 -13.03 -6.97
C LEU A 241 -2.61 -12.77 -6.72
N SER A 242 -1.98 -11.87 -7.46
CA SER A 242 -0.58 -11.49 -7.18
C SER A 242 -0.42 -10.86 -5.79
N THR A 243 -1.48 -10.23 -5.26
CA THR A 243 -1.51 -9.73 -3.87
C THR A 243 -1.48 -10.86 -2.86
N ILE A 244 -2.11 -11.98 -3.20
CA ILE A 244 -2.30 -13.13 -2.32
C ILE A 244 -1.05 -13.99 -2.31
N GLU A 245 -0.39 -14.18 -3.45
CA GLU A 245 0.94 -14.82 -3.51
C GLU A 245 1.90 -14.12 -2.53
N HIS A 246 2.00 -12.79 -2.60
CA HIS A 246 2.79 -12.03 -1.63
C HIS A 246 2.28 -12.17 -0.18
N ALA A 247 0.98 -12.27 0.04
CA ALA A 247 0.43 -12.39 1.39
C ALA A 247 0.71 -13.75 2.03
N LEU A 248 0.66 -14.82 1.25
CA LEU A 248 1.02 -16.17 1.68
C LEU A 248 2.51 -16.25 2.05
N ASP A 249 3.39 -15.61 1.27
CA ASP A 249 4.83 -15.52 1.60
C ASP A 249 5.09 -14.84 2.95
N HIS A 250 4.17 -13.98 3.40
CA HIS A 250 4.24 -13.26 4.67
C HIS A 250 3.38 -13.88 5.79
N GLY A 251 2.92 -15.12 5.61
CA GLY A 251 2.15 -15.86 6.62
C GLY A 251 0.84 -15.17 7.00
N LYS A 252 0.22 -14.44 6.07
CA LYS A 252 -1.06 -13.76 6.31
C LYS A 252 -2.23 -14.72 6.15
N ASP A 253 -3.25 -14.56 7.00
CA ASP A 253 -4.50 -15.31 6.84
C ASP A 253 -5.23 -14.85 5.59
N ILE A 254 -5.65 -15.81 4.77
CA ILE A 254 -6.43 -15.54 3.57
C ILE A 254 -7.86 -16.02 3.80
N PHE A 255 -8.81 -15.11 3.62
CA PHE A 255 -10.24 -15.37 3.67
C PHE A 255 -10.84 -15.14 2.28
N ALA A 256 -11.72 -16.03 1.86
CA ALA A 256 -12.34 -15.96 0.54
C ALA A 256 -13.85 -16.07 0.65
N VAL A 257 -14.58 -15.19 -0.03
CA VAL A 257 -16.04 -15.23 -0.06
C VAL A 257 -16.47 -16.25 -1.11
N PRO A 258 -17.10 -17.38 -0.72
CA PRO A 258 -17.55 -18.38 -1.68
C PRO A 258 -18.70 -17.82 -2.52
N GLY A 259 -18.65 -17.98 -3.84
CA GLY A 259 -19.70 -17.52 -4.74
C GLY A 259 -20.39 -18.64 -5.52
N SER A 260 -21.28 -18.26 -6.44
CA SER A 260 -21.93 -19.19 -7.38
C SER A 260 -20.88 -19.89 -8.25
N ILE A 261 -21.05 -21.21 -8.46
CA ILE A 261 -20.20 -22.04 -9.34
C ILE A 261 -20.26 -21.61 -10.82
N ASP A 262 -21.33 -20.92 -11.24
CA ASP A 262 -21.50 -20.46 -12.63
C ASP A 262 -20.89 -19.06 -12.85
N SER A 263 -20.42 -18.39 -11.79
CA SER A 263 -19.87 -17.05 -11.88
C SER A 263 -18.36 -17.09 -12.05
N LEU A 264 -17.86 -16.52 -13.15
CA LEU A 264 -16.43 -16.32 -13.41
C LEU A 264 -15.73 -15.50 -12.31
N LEU A 265 -16.47 -14.69 -11.56
CA LEU A 265 -15.94 -13.90 -10.45
C LEU A 265 -15.80 -14.70 -9.15
N SER A 266 -16.32 -15.92 -9.09
CA SER A 266 -16.15 -16.84 -7.96
C SER A 266 -14.95 -17.77 -8.14
N GLU A 267 -14.43 -17.94 -9.36
CA GLU A 267 -13.31 -18.85 -9.64
C GLU A 267 -12.06 -18.53 -8.82
N GLY A 268 -11.74 -17.24 -8.63
CA GLY A 268 -10.63 -16.80 -7.79
C GLY A 268 -10.84 -17.23 -6.34
N PRO A 269 -11.93 -16.79 -5.67
CA PRO A 269 -12.27 -17.26 -4.33
C PRO A 269 -12.31 -18.79 -4.17
N HIS A 270 -12.90 -19.52 -5.12
CA HIS A 270 -12.94 -20.98 -5.07
C HIS A 270 -11.55 -21.61 -5.16
N LYS A 271 -10.69 -21.10 -6.05
CA LYS A 271 -9.30 -21.52 -6.14
C LYS A 271 -8.56 -21.28 -4.82
N LEU A 272 -8.73 -20.09 -4.22
CA LEU A 272 -8.11 -19.77 -2.94
C LEU A 272 -8.56 -20.70 -1.83
N ILE A 273 -9.85 -21.03 -1.78
CA ILE A 273 -10.40 -21.99 -0.80
C ILE A 273 -9.78 -23.38 -1.00
N LEU A 274 -9.65 -23.82 -2.26
CA LEU A 274 -8.98 -25.09 -2.59
C LEU A 274 -7.50 -25.08 -2.15
N GLU A 275 -6.83 -23.93 -2.23
CA GLU A 275 -5.44 -23.72 -1.80
C GLU A 275 -5.30 -23.45 -0.29
N GLY A 276 -6.40 -23.53 0.49
CA GLY A 276 -6.37 -23.47 1.95
C GLY A 276 -6.86 -22.16 2.58
N ALA A 277 -7.35 -21.20 1.79
CA ALA A 277 -8.00 -20.00 2.33
C ALA A 277 -9.29 -20.37 3.09
N LYS A 278 -9.56 -19.67 4.21
CA LYS A 278 -10.77 -19.89 5.01
C LYS A 278 -12.00 -19.32 4.28
N PRO A 279 -13.05 -20.12 4.01
CA PRO A 279 -14.29 -19.59 3.43
C PRO A 279 -15.04 -18.72 4.44
N VAL A 280 -15.46 -17.52 4.02
CA VAL A 280 -16.19 -16.57 4.89
C VAL A 280 -17.42 -15.96 4.22
N TRP A 281 -18.50 -15.82 4.98
CA TRP A 281 -19.74 -15.16 4.54
C TRP A 281 -20.27 -14.15 5.57
N ASN A 282 -19.56 -14.00 6.69
CA ASN A 282 -19.82 -12.97 7.70
C ASN A 282 -18.52 -12.59 8.45
N GLY A 283 -18.52 -11.43 9.10
CA GLY A 283 -17.33 -10.89 9.74
C GLY A 283 -16.89 -11.64 11.00
N TRP A 284 -17.80 -12.34 11.68
CA TRP A 284 -17.46 -13.11 12.88
C TRP A 284 -16.53 -14.27 12.58
N GLN A 285 -16.67 -14.92 11.41
CA GLN A 285 -15.75 -15.97 10.96
C GLN A 285 -14.31 -15.48 10.75
N VAL A 286 -14.14 -14.20 10.42
CA VAL A 286 -12.82 -13.56 10.33
C VAL A 286 -12.28 -13.28 11.74
N LEU A 287 -13.13 -12.76 12.62
CA LEU A 287 -12.75 -12.41 13.99
C LEU A 287 -12.38 -13.63 14.85
N GLU A 288 -12.89 -14.82 14.53
CA GLU A 288 -12.47 -16.09 15.15
C GLU A 288 -10.95 -16.28 15.15
N GLU A 289 -10.26 -15.88 14.08
CA GLU A 289 -8.79 -15.99 13.98
C GLU A 289 -8.05 -14.95 14.84
N TYR A 290 -8.74 -13.90 15.30
CA TYR A 290 -8.14 -12.76 16.00
C TYR A 290 -8.68 -12.57 17.42
N GLN A 291 -9.37 -13.55 18.00
CA GLN A 291 -9.98 -13.45 19.33
C GLN A 291 -8.96 -13.17 20.45
N HIS A 292 -7.71 -13.60 20.26
CA HIS A 292 -6.64 -13.41 21.25
C HIS A 292 -5.97 -12.03 21.18
N MET A 293 -6.36 -11.17 20.23
CA MET A 293 -5.76 -9.85 20.13
C MET A 293 -6.26 -8.94 21.28
N PRO A 294 -5.37 -8.25 21.99
CA PRO A 294 -5.78 -7.25 23.00
C PRO A 294 -6.60 -6.15 22.34
N VAL A 295 -7.64 -5.68 23.03
CA VAL A 295 -8.50 -4.55 22.61
C VAL A 295 -7.70 -3.26 22.68
#